data_AF-A0A3S1FA33-F1
#
_entry.id   AF-A0A3S1FA33-F1
#
_cell.length_a   1.000
_cell.length_b   1.000
_cell.length_c   1.000
_cell.angle_alpha   90.00
_cell.angle_beta   90.00
_cell.angle_gamma   90.00
#
_symmetry.space_group_name_H-M   'P 1'
#
loop_
_entity.id
_entity.type
_entity.pdbx_description
1 polymer ?
#
loop_
_entity_poly.entity_id
_entity_poly.type
_entity_poly.pdbx_seq_one_letter_code
_entity_poly.pdbx_strand_id
1 'polypeptide(L)' 'RYTTAFYQPMLSNWQNHGAWEEAGGKDALERATELWQQALHDYEEPVMDPAIREELDAYVARRREEIAADPEG' A
#
# COMPACT_ATOMS: atom_id res chain seq x y z
N ARG A 1 17.88 -9.60 -29.93
CA ARG A 1 17.36 -8.24 -29.62
C ARG A 1 15.86 -8.38 -29.32
N TYR A 2 15.42 -7.76 -28.22
CA TYR A 2 14.07 -7.69 -27.63
C TYR A 2 13.55 -8.94 -26.88
N THR A 3 13.88 -9.02 -25.58
CA THR A 3 13.39 -10.05 -24.64
C THR A 3 12.94 -9.42 -23.31
N THR A 4 12.20 -8.31 -23.34
CA THR A 4 11.66 -7.66 -22.13
C THR A 4 10.41 -6.82 -22.45
N ALA A 5 9.39 -7.41 -23.07
CA ALA A 5 8.12 -6.71 -23.36
C ALA A 5 6.89 -7.55 -22.99
N PHE A 6 7.00 -8.41 -21.97
CA PHE A 6 5.84 -9.06 -21.37
C PHE A 6 5.69 -8.55 -19.94
N TYR A 7 5.02 -7.41 -19.81
CA TYR A 7 4.47 -6.95 -18.54
C TYR A 7 3.35 -7.94 -18.18
N GLN A 8 3.62 -8.88 -17.27
CA GLN A 8 2.57 -9.73 -16.73
C GLN A 8 1.68 -8.84 -15.85
N PRO A 9 0.40 -8.62 -16.19
CA PRO A 9 -0.48 -7.83 -15.34
C PRO A 9 -0.68 -8.59 -14.02
N MET A 10 -0.20 -8.03 -12.91
CA MET A 10 -0.34 -8.59 -11.56
C MET A 10 -1.81 -8.82 -11.15
N LEU A 11 -2.78 -8.26 -11.88
CA LEU A 11 -4.18 -8.22 -11.47
C LEU A 11 -5.12 -9.18 -12.23
N SER A 12 -4.73 -9.73 -13.37
CA SER A 12 -5.65 -10.53 -14.19
C SER A 12 -5.49 -12.02 -13.91
N ASN A 13 -5.86 -12.42 -12.70
CA ASN A 13 -6.11 -13.83 -12.44
C ASN A 13 -7.58 -14.13 -12.80
N TRP A 14 -7.81 -14.58 -14.04
CA TRP A 14 -9.07 -15.19 -14.45
C TRP A 14 -9.19 -16.57 -13.81
N GLN A 15 -9.38 -16.61 -12.48
CA GLN A 15 -9.62 -17.89 -11.82
C GLN A 15 -10.92 -18.48 -12.34
N ASN A 16 -10.79 -19.69 -12.87
CA ASN A 16 -11.88 -20.55 -13.27
C ASN A 16 -12.85 -20.72 -12.09
N HIS A 17 -14.15 -20.64 -12.36
CA HIS A 17 -15.25 -20.76 -11.38
C HIS A 17 -15.08 -21.94 -10.39
N GLY A 18 -14.45 -23.04 -10.83
CA GLY A 18 -14.18 -24.22 -9.99
C GLY A 18 -13.21 -23.98 -8.81
N ALA A 19 -12.21 -23.12 -8.97
CA ALA A 19 -11.27 -22.79 -7.88
C ALA A 19 -11.91 -21.87 -6.82
N TRP A 20 -12.98 -21.16 -7.18
CA TRP A 20 -13.73 -20.29 -6.27
C TRP A 20 -14.67 -21.10 -5.34
N GLU A 21 -15.31 -22.16 -5.84
CA GLU A 21 -16.09 -23.09 -5.01
C GLU A 21 -15.20 -23.90 -4.05
N GLU A 22 -14.04 -24.39 -4.52
CA GLU A 22 -13.10 -25.18 -3.70
C GLU A 22 -12.45 -24.36 -2.58
N ALA A 23 -12.29 -23.04 -2.77
CA ALA A 23 -11.79 -22.10 -1.76
C ALA A 23 -12.85 -21.64 -0.75
N GLY A 24 -14.05 -22.22 -0.78
CA GLY A 24 -15.11 -22.01 0.21
C GLY A 24 -16.02 -20.80 -0.06
N GLY A 25 -16.03 -20.27 -1.29
CA GLY A 25 -16.91 -19.15 -1.65
C GLY A 25 -16.58 -17.84 -0.94
N LYS A 26 -15.32 -17.65 -0.51
CA LYS A 26 -14.87 -16.40 0.13
C LYS A 26 -15.14 -15.21 -0.80
N ASP A 27 -15.86 -14.22 -0.29
CA ASP A 27 -16.21 -13.03 -1.03
C ASP A 27 -14.93 -12.25 -1.39
N ALA A 28 -14.95 -11.49 -2.48
CA ALA A 28 -13.82 -10.66 -2.91
C ALA A 28 -13.36 -9.70 -1.80
N LEU A 29 -14.30 -9.27 -0.94
CA LEU A 29 -14.06 -8.42 0.22
C LEU A 29 -13.20 -9.11 1.30
N GLU A 30 -13.45 -10.39 1.58
CA GLU A 30 -12.72 -11.14 2.61
C GLU A 30 -11.28 -11.37 2.20
N ARG A 31 -11.05 -11.73 0.93
CA ARG A 31 -9.69 -11.87 0.37
C ARG A 31 -8.94 -10.55 0.31
N ALA A 32 -9.61 -9.47 -0.06
CA ALA A 32 -9.02 -8.13 -0.01
C ALA A 32 -8.64 -7.77 1.43
N THR A 33 -9.46 -8.17 2.40
CA THR A 33 -9.22 -7.91 3.83
C THR A 33 -7.98 -8.64 4.33
N GLU A 34 -7.88 -9.94 4.05
CA GLU A 34 -6.72 -10.74 4.39
C GLU A 34 -5.44 -10.18 3.74
N LEU A 35 -5.51 -9.75 2.48
CA LEU A 35 -4.36 -9.24 1.74
C LEU A 35 -3.79 -7.93 2.33
N TRP A 36 -4.64 -6.95 2.66
CA TRP A 36 -4.12 -5.69 3.22
C TRP A 36 -3.59 -5.88 4.65
N GLN A 37 -4.19 -6.77 5.43
CA GLN A 37 -3.72 -7.10 6.78
C GLN A 37 -2.35 -7.79 6.72
N GLN A 38 -2.18 -8.74 5.79
CA GLN A 38 -0.90 -9.40 5.56
C GLN A 38 0.16 -8.40 5.10
N ALA A 39 -0.17 -7.50 4.18
CA ALA A 39 0.75 -6.47 3.71
C ALA A 39 1.21 -5.53 4.83
N LEU A 40 0.37 -5.21 5.82
CA LEU A 40 0.77 -4.42 6.99
C LEU A 40 1.60 -5.23 7.98
N HIS A 41 1.28 -6.52 8.17
CA HIS A 41 2.07 -7.40 9.03
C HIS A 41 3.50 -7.58 8.49
N ASP A 42 3.63 -7.74 7.17
CA ASP A 42 4.91 -7.96 6.49
C ASP A 42 5.64 -6.65 6.16
N TYR A 43 5.02 -5.50 6.45
CA TYR A 43 5.65 -4.22 6.20
C TYR A 43 6.78 -3.98 7.19
N GLU A 44 7.99 -3.93 6.66
CA GLU A 44 9.16 -3.43 7.36
C GLU A 44 9.47 -2.02 6.86
N GLU A 45 9.51 -1.05 7.78
CA GLU A 45 9.84 0.32 7.43
C GLU A 45 11.28 0.37 6.87
N PRO A 46 11.48 0.86 5.64
CA PRO A 46 12.80 0.93 5.06
C PRO A 46 13.68 1.88 5.87
N VAL A 47 14.95 1.50 6.04
CA VAL A 47 15.93 2.32 6.76
C VAL A 47 15.98 3.72 6.12
N MET A 48 15.67 4.72 6.94
CA MET A 48 15.75 6.14 6.58
C MET A 48 16.85 6.78 7.42
N ASP A 49 17.61 7.70 6.82
CA ASP A 49 18.61 8.48 7.56
C ASP A 49 17.92 9.27 8.69
N PRO A 50 18.38 9.14 9.95
CA PRO A 50 17.82 9.88 11.07
C PRO A 50 17.80 11.40 10.85
N ALA A 51 18.81 11.97 10.19
CA ALA A 51 18.85 13.42 9.93
C ALA A 51 17.72 13.85 8.98
N ILE A 52 17.43 13.05 7.95
CA ILE A 52 16.33 13.31 7.02
C ILE A 52 14.99 13.17 7.73
N ARG A 53 14.85 12.18 8.63
CA ARG A 53 13.63 12.01 9.42
C ARG A 53 13.37 13.20 10.33
N GLU A 54 14.39 13.68 11.03
CA GLU A 54 14.30 14.86 11.89
C GLU A 54 13.91 16.12 11.11
N GLU A 55 14.49 16.32 9.92
CA GLU A 55 14.12 17.44 9.03
C GLU A 55 12.66 17.36 8.57
N LEU A 56 12.19 16.16 8.21
CA LEU A 56 10.79 15.94 7.82
C LEU A 56 9.84 16.21 8.98
N ASP A 57 10.15 15.72 10.18
CA ASP A 57 9.34 15.93 11.38
C ASP A 57 9.27 17.42 11.75
N ALA A 58 10.39 18.14 11.67
CA ALA A 58 10.45 19.58 11.91
C ALA A 58 9.63 20.37 10.88
N TYR A 59 9.72 19.99 9.60
CA TYR A 59 8.92 20.61 8.55
C TYR A 59 7.41 20.38 8.76
N VAL A 60 7.01 19.14 9.08
CA VAL A 60 5.61 18.79 9.35
C VAL A 60 5.08 19.54 10.56
N ALA A 61 5.85 19.64 11.65
CA ALA A 61 5.47 20.40 12.84
C ALA A 61 5.21 21.88 12.48
N ARG A 62 6.16 22.53 11.80
CA ARG A 62 6.02 23.92 11.36
C ARG A 62 4.79 24.12 10.47
N ARG A 63 4.58 23.24 9.47
CA ARG A 63 3.43 23.34 8.55
C ARG A 63 2.10 23.11 9.25
N ARG A 64 2.05 22.22 10.24
CA ARG A 64 0.84 22.01 11.05
C ARG A 64 0.51 23.26 11.87
N GLU A 65 1.50 23.91 12.45
CA GLU A 65 1.30 25.18 13.17
C GLU A 65 0.85 26.30 12.24
N GLU A 66 1.47 26.44 11.07
CA GLU A 66 1.08 27.43 10.05
C GLU A 66 -0.37 27.22 9.58
N ILE A 67 -0.77 25.97 9.30
CA ILE A 67 -2.15 25.64 8.88
C ILE A 67 -3.14 25.81 10.04
N ALA A 68 -2.75 25.46 11.27
CA ALA A 68 -3.61 25.65 12.44
C ALA A 68 -3.76 27.13 12.82
N ALA A 69 -2.76 27.96 12.53
CA ALA A 69 -2.79 29.40 12.70
C ALA A 69 -3.58 30.12 11.58
N ASP A 70 -3.83 29.43 10.47
CA ASP A 70 -4.62 29.92 9.33
C ASP A 70 -5.71 28.91 8.92
N PRO A 71 -6.75 28.69 9.75
CA PRO A 71 -7.81 27.73 9.46
C PRO A 71 -8.74 28.18 8.32
N GLU A 72 -8.64 29.45 7.89
CA GLU A 72 -9.43 30.07 6.83
C GLU A 72 -8.51 30.98 5.98
N GLY A 73 -7.91 30.44 4.92
CA GLY A 73 -7.37 31.29 3.87
C GLY A 73 -8.45 32.19 3.24
#